data_AF-A0A2A5QSB8-F1
#
_entry.id   AF-A0A2A5QSB8-F1
#
_cell.length_a   1.000
_cell.length_b   1.000
_cell.length_c   1.000
_cell.angle_alpha   90.00
_cell.angle_beta   90.00
_cell.angle_gamma   90.00
#
_symmetry.space_group_name_H-M   'P 1'
#
loop_
_entity.id
_entity.type
_entity.pdbx_description
1 polymer ?
#
loop_
_entity_poly.entity_id
_entity_poly.type
_entity_poly.pdbx_seq_one_letter_code
_entity_poly.pdbx_strand_id
1 'polypeptide(L)'
;MLDELLGRASLKERIDELEDENERLQKRYEAESERRADAATARQDAEERINRLEDRIAQLEGELERKPEADSGLTVRRRDRLRGGELEAVFERLSSYRTGPEGALTVGVDDEVSDSIRAALDDVLGDRIALLEDATPCLCCVDDAGLLAVTLEPPLVPEQDAVWCDRFALEREWFLPTGRHAIALVRTDLFALGTYEDDDRVAYRGFESDVKGSHSKGGFSQARFERIRDGQIDDHLERCREALAEYETGGDRADTPLYLVGQRGIVDALVEESDLEPSATAAVDATGDPKPALEQAVHSFWTTELRVL
;
A
#
# COMPACT_ATOMS: atom_id res chain seq x y z
N MET A 1 -1.67 -66.57 51.04
CA MET A 1 -2.71 -67.63 51.09
C MET A 1 -4.06 -67.14 51.65
N LEU A 2 -4.14 -66.36 52.74
CA LEU A 2 -5.43 -65.77 53.21
C LEU A 2 -5.88 -64.52 52.43
N ASP A 3 -4.94 -63.75 51.87
CA ASP A 3 -5.24 -62.52 51.09
C ASP A 3 -5.70 -62.80 49.64
N GLU A 4 -5.35 -63.96 49.06
CA GLU A 4 -5.85 -64.43 47.75
C GLU A 4 -7.28 -64.99 47.82
N LEU A 5 -7.61 -65.71 48.92
CA LEU A 5 -8.93 -66.34 49.11
C LEU A 5 -10.06 -65.34 49.42
N LEU A 6 -9.73 -64.08 49.75
CA LEU A 6 -10.69 -63.02 50.13
C LEU A 6 -10.73 -61.84 49.13
N GLY A 7 -10.12 -61.95 47.96
CA GLY A 7 -10.14 -60.90 46.93
C GLY A 7 -9.39 -59.60 47.29
N ARG A 8 -8.64 -59.59 48.40
CA ARG A 8 -7.84 -58.44 48.83
C ARG A 8 -6.60 -58.24 47.97
N ALA A 9 -6.01 -59.31 47.45
CA ALA A 9 -4.87 -59.23 46.55
C ALA A 9 -5.22 -58.49 45.25
N SER A 10 -6.33 -58.84 44.60
CA SER A 10 -6.80 -58.18 43.37
C SER A 10 -7.24 -56.73 43.61
N LEU A 11 -7.76 -56.42 44.80
CA LEU A 11 -8.11 -55.05 45.17
C LEU A 11 -6.87 -54.19 45.43
N LYS A 12 -5.82 -54.74 46.05
CA LYS A 12 -4.52 -54.06 46.22
C LYS A 12 -3.87 -53.79 44.86
N GLU A 13 -3.84 -54.77 43.98
CA GLU A 13 -3.27 -54.62 42.64
C GLU A 13 -4.04 -53.56 41.82
N ARG A 14 -5.37 -53.48 41.97
CA ARG A 14 -6.19 -52.43 41.35
C ARG A 14 -6.00 -51.06 42.00
N ILE A 15 -5.73 -51.00 43.30
CA ILE A 15 -5.39 -49.75 43.99
C ILE A 15 -4.04 -49.25 43.49
N ASP A 16 -3.03 -50.11 43.43
CA ASP A 16 -1.70 -49.76 42.92
C ASP A 16 -1.76 -49.28 41.46
N GLU A 17 -2.55 -49.95 40.61
CA GLU A 17 -2.78 -49.53 39.21
C GLU A 17 -3.47 -48.17 39.11
N LEU A 18 -4.49 -47.93 39.96
CA LEU A 18 -5.21 -46.65 39.99
C LEU A 18 -4.36 -45.52 40.57
N GLU A 19 -3.48 -45.81 41.54
CA GLU A 19 -2.53 -44.85 42.10
C GLU A 19 -1.48 -44.44 41.05
N ASP A 20 -0.93 -45.41 40.32
CA ASP A 20 -0.04 -45.18 39.18
C ASP A 20 -0.72 -44.36 38.06
N GLU A 21 -1.98 -44.66 37.74
CA GLU A 21 -2.75 -43.91 36.76
C GLU A 21 -3.02 -42.48 37.24
N ASN A 22 -3.34 -42.29 38.52
CA ASN A 22 -3.54 -40.97 39.11
C ASN A 22 -2.26 -40.13 39.04
N GLU A 23 -1.12 -40.72 39.39
CA GLU A 23 0.17 -40.01 39.34
C GLU A 23 0.54 -39.60 37.90
N ARG A 24 0.26 -40.47 36.91
CA ARG A 24 0.45 -40.14 35.48
C ARG A 24 -0.49 -39.04 35.00
N LEU A 25 -1.75 -39.05 35.44
CA LEU A 25 -2.73 -38.01 35.09
C LEU A 25 -2.35 -36.67 35.73
N GLN A 26 -1.92 -36.69 37.00
CA GLN A 26 -1.48 -35.51 37.72
C GLN A 26 -0.26 -34.86 37.07
N LYS A 27 0.78 -35.64 36.74
CA LYS A 27 1.97 -35.14 36.00
C LYS A 27 1.59 -34.52 34.64
N ARG A 28 0.62 -35.12 33.95
CA ARG A 28 0.15 -34.60 32.65
C ARG A 28 -0.62 -33.29 32.81
N TYR A 29 -1.43 -33.18 33.85
CA TYR A 29 -2.15 -31.96 34.18
C TYR A 29 -1.19 -30.83 34.59
N GLU A 30 -0.19 -31.12 35.42
CA GLU A 30 0.84 -30.16 35.83
C GLU A 30 1.63 -29.64 34.62
N ALA A 31 2.09 -30.52 33.73
CA ALA A 31 2.78 -30.12 32.50
C ALA A 31 1.90 -29.30 31.55
N GLU A 32 0.60 -29.59 31.49
CA GLU A 32 -0.35 -28.81 30.67
C GLU A 32 -0.64 -27.44 31.28
N SER A 33 -0.78 -27.38 32.62
CA SER A 33 -0.93 -26.14 33.37
C SER A 33 0.30 -25.24 33.24
N GLU A 34 1.50 -25.80 33.27
CA GLU A 34 2.76 -25.07 33.08
C GLU A 34 2.83 -24.48 31.67
N ARG A 35 2.54 -25.28 30.63
CA ARG A 35 2.47 -24.77 29.24
C ARG A 35 1.46 -23.65 29.06
N ARG A 36 0.31 -23.72 29.74
CA ARG A 36 -0.69 -22.64 29.70
C ARG A 36 -0.19 -21.37 30.38
N ALA A 37 0.52 -21.50 31.50
CA ALA A 37 1.11 -20.36 32.19
C ALA A 37 2.17 -19.69 31.30
N ASP A 38 3.07 -20.47 30.70
CA ASP A 38 4.10 -19.96 29.78
C ASP A 38 3.50 -19.26 28.57
N ALA A 39 2.47 -19.85 27.95
CA ALA A 39 1.76 -19.23 26.83
C ALA A 39 1.06 -17.92 27.22
N ALA A 40 0.52 -17.84 28.45
CA ALA A 40 -0.09 -16.62 28.96
C ALA A 40 0.95 -15.52 29.21
N THR A 41 2.12 -15.86 29.77
CA THR A 41 3.23 -14.92 29.96
C THR A 41 3.75 -14.41 28.62
N ALA A 42 4.02 -15.31 27.66
CA ALA A 42 4.49 -14.92 26.33
C ALA A 42 3.51 -13.98 25.61
N ARG A 43 2.20 -14.17 25.82
CA ARG A 43 1.17 -13.28 25.32
C ARG A 43 1.21 -11.91 26.00
N GLN A 44 1.36 -11.86 27.32
CA GLN A 44 1.48 -10.59 28.06
C GLN A 44 2.70 -9.79 27.61
N ASP A 45 3.85 -10.46 27.41
CA ASP A 45 5.07 -9.82 26.92
C ASP A 45 4.88 -9.23 25.50
N ALA A 46 4.13 -9.92 24.64
CA ALA A 46 3.79 -9.42 23.31
C ALA A 46 2.85 -8.22 23.37
N GLU A 47 1.81 -8.27 24.20
CA GLU A 47 0.87 -7.15 24.42
C GLU A 47 1.60 -5.92 25.00
N GLU A 48 2.53 -6.10 25.93
CA GLU A 48 3.38 -5.01 26.43
C GLU A 48 4.24 -4.39 25.34
N ARG A 49 4.81 -5.21 24.45
CA ARG A 49 5.61 -4.71 23.33
C ARG A 49 4.77 -3.88 22.35
N ILE A 50 3.55 -4.32 22.05
CA ILE A 50 2.61 -3.58 21.21
C ILE A 50 2.31 -2.22 21.83
N ASN A 51 1.91 -2.18 23.10
CA ASN A 51 1.61 -0.91 23.79
C ASN A 51 2.80 0.07 23.75
N ARG A 52 4.03 -0.43 23.96
CA ARG A 52 5.24 0.40 23.85
C ARG A 52 5.49 0.93 22.44
N LEU A 53 5.16 0.15 21.41
CA LEU A 53 5.28 0.57 20.01
C LEU A 53 4.20 1.60 19.67
N GLU A 54 2.96 1.42 20.12
CA GLU A 54 1.87 2.39 19.96
C GLU A 54 2.20 3.71 20.65
N ASP A 55 2.69 3.68 21.89
CA ASP A 55 3.15 4.87 22.60
C ASP A 55 4.26 5.59 21.83
N ARG A 56 5.17 4.83 21.20
CA ARG A 56 6.25 5.38 20.39
C ARG A 56 5.72 6.01 19.10
N ILE A 57 4.75 5.38 18.44
CA ILE A 57 4.09 5.94 17.26
C ILE A 57 3.39 7.25 17.64
N ALA A 58 2.59 7.27 18.70
CA ALA A 58 1.91 8.49 19.15
C ALA A 58 2.90 9.61 19.52
N GLN A 59 4.05 9.25 20.12
CA GLN A 59 5.13 10.20 20.35
C GLN A 59 5.70 10.74 19.04
N LEU A 60 6.00 9.88 18.07
CA LEU A 60 6.57 10.26 16.77
C LEU A 60 5.59 11.11 15.96
N GLU A 61 4.29 10.77 15.95
CA GLU A 61 3.23 11.58 15.35
C GLU A 61 3.16 12.96 16.02
N GLY A 62 3.22 13.03 17.35
CA GLY A 62 3.26 14.30 18.08
C GLY A 62 4.57 15.10 17.88
N GLU A 63 5.68 14.44 17.58
CA GLU A 63 6.94 15.10 17.18
C GLU A 63 6.86 15.59 15.72
N LEU A 64 6.17 14.87 14.84
CA LEU A 64 5.91 15.26 13.45
C LEU A 64 4.97 16.47 13.38
N GLU A 65 3.87 16.48 14.13
CA GLU A 65 2.96 17.63 14.25
C GLU A 65 3.65 18.86 14.86
N ARG A 66 4.62 18.65 15.76
CA ARG A 66 5.36 19.74 16.40
C ARG A 66 6.57 20.21 15.62
N LYS A 67 7.08 19.42 14.66
CA LYS A 67 7.97 19.95 13.64
C LYS A 67 7.09 20.90 12.82
N PRO A 68 7.33 22.22 12.88
CA PRO A 68 6.87 23.04 11.79
C PRO A 68 7.54 22.44 10.57
N GLU A 69 6.76 22.04 9.55
CA GLU A 69 7.26 22.14 8.17
C GLU A 69 8.03 23.45 8.11
N ALA A 70 9.28 23.42 7.68
CA ALA A 70 10.11 24.60 7.66
C ALA A 70 9.39 25.61 6.76
N ASP A 71 8.59 26.48 7.37
CA ASP A 71 7.72 27.41 6.68
C ASP A 71 8.66 28.42 6.05
N SER A 72 9.10 28.10 4.84
CA SER A 72 9.87 28.98 3.97
C SER A 72 9.06 30.24 3.64
N GLY A 73 7.79 30.32 4.07
CA GLY A 73 6.82 31.33 3.71
C GLY A 73 6.40 31.22 2.25
N LEU A 74 6.89 30.20 1.54
CA LEU A 74 6.60 29.97 0.13
C LEU A 74 5.33 29.13 0.05
N THR A 75 4.42 29.58 -0.81
CA THR A 75 3.17 28.88 -1.09
C THR A 75 3.05 28.69 -2.58
N VAL A 76 2.56 27.53 -3.00
CA VAL A 76 2.22 27.30 -4.40
C VAL A 76 1.17 28.31 -4.83
N ARG A 77 1.37 28.93 -6.00
CA ARG A 77 0.45 29.93 -6.55
C ARG A 77 -0.91 29.34 -6.85
N ARG A 78 -0.93 28.08 -7.29
CA ARG A 78 -2.15 27.37 -7.66
C ARG A 78 -1.95 25.87 -7.50
N ARG A 79 -3.00 25.19 -7.07
CA ARG A 79 -3.09 23.73 -7.02
C ARG A 79 -4.41 23.31 -7.70
N ASP A 80 -4.32 22.42 -8.69
CA ASP A 80 -5.48 21.86 -9.39
C ASP A 80 -5.36 20.34 -9.44
N ARG A 81 -6.49 19.63 -9.46
CA ARG A 81 -6.56 18.20 -9.75
C ARG A 81 -7.20 18.03 -11.12
N LEU A 82 -6.41 17.55 -12.07
CA LEU A 82 -6.75 17.49 -13.48
C LEU A 82 -7.03 16.04 -13.89
N ARG A 83 -8.03 15.86 -14.76
CA ARG A 83 -8.39 14.55 -15.32
C ARG A 83 -9.02 14.70 -16.70
N GLY A 84 -9.04 13.60 -17.48
CA GLY A 84 -9.73 13.53 -18.76
C GLY A 84 -9.42 14.73 -19.66
N GLY A 85 -10.45 15.34 -20.25
CA GLY A 85 -10.27 16.46 -21.18
C GLY A 85 -9.60 17.71 -20.58
N GLU A 86 -9.69 17.93 -19.26
CA GLU A 86 -8.99 19.06 -18.62
C GLU A 86 -7.48 18.81 -18.53
N LEU A 87 -7.09 17.59 -18.15
CA LEU A 87 -5.70 17.16 -18.14
C LEU A 87 -5.12 17.15 -19.56
N GLU A 88 -5.86 16.62 -20.52
CA GLU A 88 -5.46 16.64 -21.93
C GLU A 88 -5.23 18.07 -22.43
N ALA A 89 -6.11 19.02 -22.11
CA ALA A 89 -5.93 20.41 -22.51
C ALA A 89 -4.70 21.08 -21.87
N VAL A 90 -4.34 20.72 -20.63
CA VAL A 90 -3.11 21.21 -19.98
C VAL A 90 -1.88 20.55 -20.57
N PHE A 91 -1.91 19.23 -20.78
CA PHE A 91 -0.86 18.47 -21.44
C PHE A 91 -0.53 19.04 -22.83
N GLU A 92 -1.54 19.29 -23.66
CA GLU A 92 -1.34 19.87 -25.00
C GLU A 92 -0.72 21.28 -24.93
N ARG A 93 -1.09 22.10 -23.93
CA ARG A 93 -0.48 23.41 -23.73
C ARG A 93 1.00 23.31 -23.36
N LEU A 94 1.35 22.47 -22.39
CA LEU A 94 2.74 22.26 -22.00
C LEU A 94 3.56 21.68 -23.16
N SER A 95 3.02 20.68 -23.84
CA SER A 95 3.63 20.05 -25.02
C SER A 95 3.80 21.02 -26.20
N SER A 96 2.99 22.09 -26.28
CA SER A 96 3.12 23.14 -27.30
C SER A 96 4.19 24.20 -26.99
N TYR A 97 4.71 24.25 -25.76
CA TYR A 97 5.70 25.23 -25.35
C TYR A 97 7.02 25.05 -26.11
N ARG A 98 7.58 26.15 -26.63
CA ARG A 98 8.82 26.14 -27.41
C ARG A 98 9.72 27.30 -26.97
N THR A 99 10.99 27.01 -26.79
CA THR A 99 12.02 27.97 -26.37
C THR A 99 13.20 27.95 -27.33
N GLY A 100 14.23 28.76 -27.03
CA GLY A 100 15.56 28.50 -27.59
C GLY A 100 16.14 27.17 -27.08
N PRO A 101 17.27 26.71 -27.64
CA PRO A 101 18.00 25.58 -27.10
C PRO A 101 18.25 25.78 -25.60
N GLU A 102 18.11 24.71 -24.82
CA GLU A 102 18.34 24.70 -23.37
C GLU A 102 17.42 25.67 -22.58
N GLY A 103 16.23 25.99 -23.08
CA GLY A 103 15.30 26.92 -22.44
C GLY A 103 14.16 26.26 -21.65
N ALA A 104 13.95 24.94 -21.77
CA ALA A 104 12.92 24.21 -21.04
C ALA A 104 13.52 22.98 -20.37
N LEU A 105 13.40 22.89 -19.04
CA LEU A 105 13.82 21.73 -18.27
C LEU A 105 12.62 20.87 -17.91
N THR A 106 12.80 19.56 -18.03
CA THR A 106 11.89 18.55 -17.48
C THR A 106 12.70 17.59 -16.60
N VAL A 107 12.20 17.29 -15.41
CA VAL A 107 12.83 16.35 -14.46
C VAL A 107 11.77 15.60 -13.67
N GLY A 108 11.93 14.29 -13.54
CA GLY A 108 11.15 13.45 -12.64
C GLY A 108 11.83 13.35 -11.28
N VAL A 109 11.05 13.48 -10.21
CA VAL A 109 11.51 13.35 -8.82
C VAL A 109 10.59 12.35 -8.14
N ASP A 110 11.15 11.25 -7.62
CA ASP A 110 10.36 10.16 -7.03
C ASP A 110 10.36 10.23 -5.49
N ASP A 111 11.55 10.13 -4.86
CA ASP A 111 11.67 10.15 -3.40
C ASP A 111 12.21 11.48 -2.86
N GLU A 112 13.33 11.94 -3.41
CA GLU A 112 14.00 13.15 -2.96
C GLU A 112 14.61 13.94 -4.11
N VAL A 113 14.66 15.26 -3.94
CA VAL A 113 15.39 16.13 -4.86
C VAL A 113 16.89 15.91 -4.63
N SER A 114 17.59 15.38 -5.63
CA SER A 114 19.03 15.15 -5.56
C SER A 114 19.83 16.45 -5.75
N ASP A 115 21.09 16.47 -5.29
CA ASP A 115 21.94 17.67 -5.41
C ASP A 115 22.20 18.11 -6.85
N SER A 116 22.18 17.16 -7.81
CA SER A 116 22.27 17.49 -9.24
C SER A 116 21.04 18.25 -9.73
N ILE A 117 19.84 17.84 -9.28
CA ILE A 117 18.58 18.53 -9.58
C ILE A 117 18.58 19.90 -8.92
N ARG A 118 19.05 20.01 -7.67
CA ARG A 118 19.18 21.31 -6.99
C ARG A 118 20.09 22.27 -7.76
N ALA A 119 21.27 21.81 -8.15
CA ALA A 119 22.20 22.61 -8.93
C ALA A 119 21.63 23.03 -10.30
N ALA A 120 20.84 22.17 -10.95
CA ALA A 120 20.23 22.48 -12.24
C ALA A 120 19.08 23.50 -12.15
N LEU A 121 18.45 23.62 -10.98
CA LEU A 121 17.28 24.47 -10.75
C LEU A 121 17.59 25.73 -9.93
N ASP A 122 18.79 25.86 -9.35
CA ASP A 122 19.17 26.97 -8.46
C ASP A 122 18.94 28.35 -9.10
N ASP A 123 19.36 28.50 -10.36
CA ASP A 123 19.24 29.77 -11.10
C ASP A 123 17.78 30.16 -11.41
N VAL A 124 16.83 29.22 -11.37
CA VAL A 124 15.44 29.41 -11.84
C VAL A 124 14.42 29.34 -10.69
N LEU A 125 14.56 28.38 -9.79
CA LEU A 125 13.69 28.22 -8.63
C LEU A 125 14.27 28.88 -7.37
N GLY A 126 15.60 28.86 -7.19
CA GLY A 126 16.25 29.29 -5.95
C GLY A 126 15.56 28.69 -4.73
N ASP A 127 15.09 29.56 -3.82
CA ASP A 127 14.37 29.13 -2.59
C ASP A 127 13.09 28.31 -2.87
N ARG A 128 12.46 28.45 -4.06
CA ARG A 128 11.25 27.69 -4.45
C ARG A 128 11.52 26.20 -4.66
N ILE A 129 12.77 25.76 -4.57
CA ILE A 129 13.08 24.33 -4.58
C ILE A 129 12.45 23.57 -3.41
N ALA A 130 12.21 24.24 -2.28
CA ALA A 130 11.46 23.65 -1.17
C ALA A 130 10.03 23.24 -1.59
N LEU A 131 9.40 24.00 -2.50
CA LEU A 131 8.08 23.65 -3.03
C LEU A 131 8.11 22.43 -3.96
N LEU A 132 9.27 22.13 -4.55
CA LEU A 132 9.47 20.92 -5.34
C LEU A 132 9.64 19.70 -4.41
N GLU A 133 10.39 19.86 -3.31
CA GLU A 133 10.53 18.83 -2.28
C GLU A 133 9.15 18.46 -1.70
N ASP A 134 8.32 19.45 -1.36
CA ASP A 134 6.95 19.23 -0.88
C ASP A 134 6.00 18.60 -1.91
N ALA A 135 6.34 18.69 -3.20
CA ALA A 135 5.54 18.17 -4.29
C ALA A 135 5.91 16.74 -4.71
N THR A 136 6.94 16.15 -4.11
CA THR A 136 7.49 14.83 -4.47
C THR A 136 6.52 13.69 -4.02
N PRO A 137 6.25 12.67 -4.85
CA PRO A 137 6.75 12.44 -6.20
C PRO A 137 6.11 13.35 -7.26
N CYS A 138 6.91 13.89 -8.20
CA CYS A 138 6.39 14.70 -9.30
C CYS A 138 7.33 14.82 -10.51
N LEU A 139 6.75 15.22 -11.64
CA LEU A 139 7.42 15.73 -12.82
C LEU A 139 7.44 17.26 -12.78
N CYS A 140 8.63 17.85 -12.68
CA CYS A 140 8.84 19.29 -12.68
C CYS A 140 9.15 19.80 -14.09
N CYS A 141 8.46 20.87 -14.49
CA CYS A 141 8.64 21.57 -15.76
C CYS A 141 8.91 23.05 -15.49
N VAL A 142 10.11 23.52 -15.83
CA VAL A 142 10.50 24.93 -15.68
C VAL A 142 11.13 25.48 -16.95
N ASP A 143 10.95 26.76 -17.22
CA ASP A 143 11.67 27.46 -18.29
C ASP A 143 12.77 28.39 -17.75
N ASP A 144 13.74 28.69 -18.61
CA ASP A 144 14.88 29.57 -18.32
C ASP A 144 14.47 31.02 -18.03
N ALA A 145 13.35 31.47 -18.60
CA ALA A 145 12.83 32.83 -18.41
C ALA A 145 11.88 32.97 -17.20
N GLY A 146 11.56 31.88 -16.49
CA GLY A 146 10.68 31.86 -15.32
C GLY A 146 9.22 32.16 -15.61
N LEU A 147 8.78 32.00 -16.87
CA LEU A 147 7.38 32.13 -17.29
C LEU A 147 6.51 30.95 -16.84
N LEU A 148 7.11 29.76 -16.77
CA LEU A 148 6.51 28.49 -16.39
C LEU A 148 7.37 27.82 -15.32
N ALA A 149 6.74 27.52 -14.19
CA ALA A 149 7.31 26.66 -13.16
C ALA A 149 6.17 25.87 -12.55
N VAL A 150 6.06 24.61 -12.96
CA VAL A 150 4.97 23.74 -12.54
C VAL A 150 5.49 22.37 -12.15
N THR A 151 4.81 21.74 -11.20
CA THR A 151 4.98 20.31 -10.91
C THR A 151 3.68 19.59 -11.21
N LEU A 152 3.82 18.40 -11.76
CA LEU A 152 2.73 17.49 -12.08
C LEU A 152 2.97 16.20 -11.31
N GLU A 153 1.97 15.64 -10.66
CA GLU A 153 2.03 14.31 -10.06
C GLU A 153 1.32 13.32 -10.99
N PRO A 154 2.01 12.77 -12.00
CA PRO A 154 1.41 11.82 -12.93
C PRO A 154 1.11 10.47 -12.26
N PRO A 155 0.10 9.72 -12.75
CA PRO A 155 -0.12 8.32 -12.38
C PRO A 155 1.12 7.44 -12.54
N LEU A 156 1.96 7.76 -13.52
CA LEU A 156 3.21 7.08 -13.83
C LEU A 156 4.34 8.11 -13.80
N VAL A 157 5.10 8.12 -12.70
CA VAL A 157 6.23 9.04 -12.53
C VAL A 157 7.42 8.51 -13.33
N PRO A 158 7.92 9.26 -14.33
CA PRO A 158 9.01 8.77 -15.16
C PRO A 158 10.36 8.95 -14.47
N GLU A 159 11.28 8.02 -14.72
CA GLU A 159 12.71 8.20 -14.44
C GLU A 159 13.33 9.17 -15.46
N GLN A 160 13.05 10.46 -15.29
CA GLN A 160 13.50 11.51 -16.20
C GLN A 160 14.59 12.36 -15.56
N ASP A 161 15.81 12.26 -16.08
CA ASP A 161 16.91 13.13 -15.68
C ASP A 161 16.61 14.60 -15.97
N ALA A 162 17.23 15.50 -15.19
CA ALA A 162 17.17 16.94 -15.41
C ALA A 162 17.84 17.32 -16.73
N VAL A 163 17.03 17.47 -17.79
CA VAL A 163 17.51 17.79 -19.14
C VAL A 163 16.90 19.10 -19.61
N TRP A 164 17.77 20.05 -19.97
CA TRP A 164 17.40 21.28 -20.67
C TRP A 164 17.25 21.03 -22.18
N CYS A 165 16.13 21.44 -22.74
CA CYS A 165 15.73 21.23 -24.14
C CYS A 165 15.09 22.50 -24.73
N ASP A 166 14.64 22.43 -25.98
CA ASP A 166 13.84 23.47 -26.64
C ASP A 166 12.32 23.35 -26.38
N ARG A 167 11.93 22.34 -25.59
CA ARG A 167 10.56 21.98 -25.21
C ARG A 167 10.56 21.08 -23.97
N PHE A 168 9.43 20.94 -23.30
CA PHE A 168 9.26 19.94 -22.25
C PHE A 168 9.23 18.51 -22.83
N ALA A 169 9.89 17.58 -22.14
CA ALA A 169 9.91 16.17 -22.47
C ALA A 169 8.74 15.46 -21.77
N LEU A 170 7.57 15.46 -22.42
CA LEU A 170 6.35 14.88 -21.88
C LEU A 170 5.87 13.73 -22.75
N GLU A 171 5.53 12.60 -22.13
CA GLU A 171 4.88 11.48 -22.81
C GLU A 171 3.44 11.33 -22.33
N ARG A 172 2.53 11.07 -23.27
CA ARG A 172 1.09 11.01 -23.01
C ARG A 172 0.73 9.87 -22.06
N GLU A 173 1.44 8.76 -22.18
CA GLU A 173 1.22 7.52 -21.44
C GLU A 173 1.44 7.72 -19.94
N TRP A 174 2.23 8.73 -19.53
CA TRP A 174 2.44 9.04 -18.12
C TRP A 174 1.20 9.61 -17.43
N PHE A 175 0.33 10.27 -18.20
CA PHE A 175 -0.79 11.07 -17.69
C PHE A 175 -2.16 10.48 -18.02
N LEU A 176 -2.28 9.83 -19.16
CA LEU A 176 -3.56 9.44 -19.73
C LEU A 176 -3.59 7.93 -20.02
N PRO A 177 -4.75 7.29 -19.85
CA PRO A 177 -4.91 5.90 -20.25
C PRO A 177 -4.69 5.77 -21.75
N THR A 178 -3.77 4.91 -22.16
CA THR A 178 -3.43 4.68 -23.56
C THR A 178 -3.36 3.18 -23.84
N GLY A 179 -3.93 2.78 -24.98
CA GLY A 179 -3.91 1.39 -25.41
C GLY A 179 -4.62 0.44 -24.44
N ARG A 180 -4.27 -0.84 -24.56
CA ARG A 180 -4.90 -1.91 -23.78
C ARG A 180 -4.16 -2.11 -22.46
N HIS A 181 -4.87 -1.99 -21.34
CA HIS A 181 -4.29 -2.12 -20.01
C HIS A 181 -5.30 -2.68 -19.00
N ALA A 182 -4.84 -3.04 -17.81
CA ALA A 182 -5.65 -3.54 -16.72
C ALA A 182 -5.45 -2.72 -15.44
N ILE A 183 -6.53 -2.50 -14.69
CA ILE A 183 -6.48 -1.85 -13.37
C ILE A 183 -7.14 -2.79 -12.37
N ALA A 184 -6.41 -3.16 -11.32
CA ALA A 184 -6.93 -3.94 -10.22
C ALA A 184 -7.00 -3.10 -8.93
N LEU A 185 -8.21 -2.93 -8.40
CA LEU A 185 -8.46 -2.45 -7.07
C LEU A 185 -8.34 -3.61 -6.07
N VAL A 186 -7.41 -3.51 -5.12
CA VAL A 186 -7.20 -4.51 -4.06
C VAL A 186 -7.26 -3.85 -2.69
N ARG A 187 -8.16 -4.36 -1.84
CA ARG A 187 -8.29 -3.99 -0.43
C ARG A 187 -8.36 -5.24 0.43
N THR A 188 -8.44 -5.06 1.74
CA THR A 188 -8.59 -6.20 2.66
C THR A 188 -9.86 -7.01 2.43
N ASP A 189 -10.94 -6.38 1.96
CA ASP A 189 -12.28 -6.97 1.83
C ASP A 189 -12.85 -6.91 0.41
N LEU A 190 -12.10 -6.33 -0.54
CA LEU A 190 -12.61 -5.96 -1.85
C LEU A 190 -11.56 -6.16 -2.94
N PHE A 191 -11.99 -6.84 -4.00
CA PHE A 191 -11.22 -6.98 -5.23
C PHE A 191 -12.06 -6.60 -6.45
N ALA A 192 -11.49 -5.80 -7.34
CA ALA A 192 -12.08 -5.55 -8.64
C ALA A 192 -11.01 -5.31 -9.70
N LEU A 193 -11.10 -6.03 -10.80
CA LEU A 193 -10.22 -5.95 -11.96
C LEU A 193 -11.03 -5.50 -13.18
N GLY A 194 -10.56 -4.45 -13.84
CA GLY A 194 -11.06 -4.04 -15.15
C GLY A 194 -9.96 -4.12 -16.20
N THR A 195 -10.33 -4.55 -17.41
CA THR A 195 -9.49 -4.38 -18.59
C THR A 195 -10.07 -3.27 -19.43
N TYR A 196 -9.20 -2.40 -19.93
CA TYR A 196 -9.52 -1.17 -20.62
C TYR A 196 -8.85 -1.13 -21.98
N GLU A 197 -9.50 -0.50 -22.95
CA GLU A 197 -8.91 0.00 -24.18
C GLU A 197 -9.09 1.53 -24.16
N ASP A 198 -7.98 2.25 -23.99
CA ASP A 198 -8.01 3.68 -23.65
C ASP A 198 -8.91 3.93 -22.43
N ASP A 199 -9.97 4.73 -22.55
CA ASP A 199 -10.88 5.06 -21.44
C ASP A 199 -12.07 4.07 -21.32
N ASP A 200 -12.20 3.12 -22.27
CA ASP A 200 -13.35 2.22 -22.34
C ASP A 200 -13.07 0.89 -21.65
N ARG A 201 -13.86 0.56 -20.62
CA ARG A 201 -13.77 -0.74 -19.93
C ARG A 201 -14.39 -1.86 -20.78
N VAL A 202 -13.56 -2.78 -21.26
CA VAL A 202 -13.94 -3.89 -22.13
C VAL A 202 -14.17 -5.21 -21.38
N ALA A 203 -13.57 -5.39 -20.20
CA ALA A 203 -13.81 -6.55 -19.34
C ALA A 203 -13.81 -6.19 -17.85
N TYR A 204 -14.45 -7.03 -17.05
CA TYR A 204 -14.61 -6.80 -15.62
C TYR A 204 -14.71 -8.12 -14.84
N ARG A 205 -14.03 -8.18 -13.70
CA ARG A 205 -14.13 -9.24 -12.68
C ARG A 205 -14.03 -8.60 -11.31
N GLY A 206 -14.91 -8.94 -10.37
CA GLY A 206 -14.80 -8.41 -9.02
C GLY A 206 -15.57 -9.23 -8.00
N PHE A 207 -15.15 -9.15 -6.75
CA PHE A 207 -15.75 -9.85 -5.62
C PHE A 207 -15.44 -9.15 -4.30
N GLU A 208 -16.30 -9.40 -3.32
CA GLU A 208 -16.08 -9.00 -1.93
C GLU A 208 -15.70 -10.23 -1.09
N SER A 209 -15.11 -9.97 0.06
CA SER A 209 -14.88 -10.95 1.12
C SER A 209 -15.46 -10.44 2.43
N ASP A 210 -16.02 -11.34 3.24
CA ASP A 210 -16.57 -11.03 4.57
C ASP A 210 -15.47 -10.80 5.63
N VAL A 211 -14.43 -10.04 5.30
CA VAL A 211 -13.37 -9.68 6.25
C VAL A 211 -13.97 -8.70 7.26
N LYS A 212 -13.99 -9.10 8.52
CA LYS A 212 -14.59 -8.25 9.57
C LYS A 212 -13.76 -6.98 9.76
N GLY A 213 -14.42 -5.84 9.88
CA GLY A 213 -13.78 -4.56 10.20
C GLY A 213 -13.06 -4.58 11.56
N SER A 214 -12.08 -3.69 11.75
CA SER A 214 -11.39 -3.52 13.02
C SER A 214 -12.36 -3.01 14.09
N HIS A 215 -12.45 -3.70 15.23
CA HIS A 215 -13.22 -3.23 16.38
C HIS A 215 -12.27 -2.68 17.44
N SER A 216 -12.33 -1.37 17.69
CA SER A 216 -11.51 -0.65 18.67
C SER A 216 -11.85 -0.93 20.15
N LYS A 217 -12.62 -1.98 20.44
CA LYS A 217 -13.01 -2.32 21.82
C LYS A 217 -12.09 -3.41 22.35
N GLY A 218 -11.03 -2.98 23.02
CA GLY A 218 -10.03 -3.83 23.68
C GLY A 218 -10.66 -4.80 24.69
N GLY A 219 -10.30 -6.07 24.58
CA GLY A 219 -10.75 -7.10 25.50
C GLY A 219 -10.26 -8.50 25.12
N PHE A 220 -10.43 -9.47 26.02
CA PHE A 220 -9.92 -10.85 25.90
C PHE A 220 -10.33 -11.60 24.61
N SER A 221 -11.32 -11.11 23.86
CA SER A 221 -11.74 -11.67 22.57
C SER A 221 -11.00 -11.07 21.36
N GLN A 222 -10.27 -9.95 21.54
CA GLN A 222 -9.61 -9.21 20.47
C GLN A 222 -8.58 -10.06 19.71
N ALA A 223 -7.65 -10.71 20.42
CA ALA A 223 -6.63 -11.56 19.78
C ALA A 223 -7.21 -12.75 18.99
N ARG A 224 -8.42 -13.23 19.34
CA ARG A 224 -9.13 -14.24 18.55
C ARG A 224 -9.79 -13.64 17.31
N PHE A 225 -10.33 -12.42 17.42
CA PHE A 225 -10.91 -11.70 16.28
C PHE A 225 -9.84 -11.31 15.26
N GLU A 226 -8.69 -10.80 15.71
CA GLU A 226 -7.54 -10.47 14.87
C GLU A 226 -7.06 -11.71 14.12
N ARG A 227 -6.79 -12.83 14.81
CA ARG A 227 -6.39 -14.08 14.12
C ARG A 227 -7.40 -14.60 13.09
N ILE A 228 -8.70 -14.48 13.37
CA ILE A 228 -9.72 -14.88 12.39
C ILE A 228 -9.69 -13.92 11.21
N ARG A 229 -9.58 -12.62 11.47
CA ARG A 229 -9.54 -11.58 10.45
C ARG A 229 -8.31 -11.72 9.55
N ASP A 230 -7.14 -11.96 10.13
CA ASP A 230 -5.89 -12.14 9.38
C ASP A 230 -6.03 -13.34 8.42
N GLY A 231 -6.55 -14.49 8.92
CA GLY A 231 -6.83 -15.62 8.05
C GLY A 231 -7.85 -15.32 6.95
N GLN A 232 -8.86 -14.48 7.21
CA GLN A 232 -9.80 -14.04 6.17
C GLN A 232 -9.15 -13.11 5.13
N ILE A 233 -8.16 -12.30 5.53
CA ILE A 233 -7.37 -11.45 4.63
C ILE A 233 -6.49 -12.34 3.76
N ASP A 234 -5.81 -13.34 4.34
CA ASP A 234 -4.97 -14.30 3.61
C ASP A 234 -5.80 -15.03 2.54
N ASP A 235 -6.97 -15.56 2.91
CA ASP A 235 -7.90 -16.21 1.98
C ASP A 235 -8.37 -15.25 0.86
N HIS A 236 -8.57 -13.96 1.19
CA HIS A 236 -8.94 -12.95 0.20
C HIS A 236 -7.78 -12.68 -0.76
N LEU A 237 -6.56 -12.52 -0.25
CA LEU A 237 -5.36 -12.27 -1.04
C LEU A 237 -5.02 -13.45 -1.96
N GLU A 238 -5.21 -14.69 -1.51
CA GLU A 238 -5.08 -15.88 -2.36
C GLU A 238 -6.04 -15.81 -3.56
N ARG A 239 -7.31 -15.48 -3.33
CA ARG A 239 -8.28 -15.27 -4.42
C ARG A 239 -7.91 -14.12 -5.35
N CYS A 240 -7.28 -13.06 -4.83
CA CYS A 240 -6.78 -11.94 -5.64
C CYS A 240 -5.63 -12.41 -6.55
N ARG A 241 -4.68 -13.19 -6.02
CA ARG A 241 -3.58 -13.77 -6.81
C ARG A 241 -4.11 -14.69 -7.90
N GLU A 242 -5.04 -15.59 -7.59
CA GLU A 242 -5.69 -16.43 -8.60
C GLU A 242 -6.39 -15.62 -9.70
N ALA A 243 -6.93 -14.45 -9.35
CA ALA A 243 -7.57 -13.56 -10.32
C ALA A 243 -6.56 -12.79 -11.19
N LEU A 244 -5.33 -12.60 -10.71
CA LEU A 244 -4.24 -11.89 -11.37
C LEU A 244 -3.20 -12.81 -12.01
N ALA A 245 -3.30 -14.12 -11.82
CA ALA A 245 -2.34 -15.12 -12.34
C ALA A 245 -2.09 -15.02 -13.86
N GLU A 246 -3.07 -14.55 -14.64
CA GLU A 246 -2.88 -14.33 -16.08
C GLU A 246 -1.87 -13.20 -16.39
N TYR A 247 -1.64 -12.27 -15.47
CA TYR A 247 -0.71 -11.14 -15.60
C TYR A 247 0.65 -11.40 -14.94
N GLU A 248 0.81 -12.51 -14.23
CA GLU A 248 2.11 -12.90 -13.67
C GLU A 248 3.12 -13.21 -14.78
N THR A 249 4.41 -13.19 -14.42
CA THR A 249 5.50 -13.50 -15.35
C THR A 249 5.28 -14.85 -16.03
N GLY A 250 5.14 -14.84 -17.36
CA GLY A 250 4.88 -16.04 -18.17
C GLY A 250 3.40 -16.43 -18.32
N GLY A 251 2.48 -15.66 -17.76
CA GLY A 251 1.03 -15.77 -17.99
C GLY A 251 0.59 -15.22 -19.35
N ASP A 252 -0.65 -15.55 -19.75
CA ASP A 252 -1.22 -15.18 -21.06
C ASP A 252 -1.34 -13.66 -21.29
N ARG A 253 -1.29 -12.85 -20.23
CA ARG A 253 -1.40 -11.39 -20.24
C ARG A 253 -0.21 -10.69 -19.57
N ALA A 254 0.93 -11.37 -19.41
CA ALA A 254 2.14 -10.78 -18.82
C ALA A 254 2.57 -9.48 -19.53
N ASP A 255 2.39 -9.40 -20.85
CA ASP A 255 2.74 -8.20 -21.64
C ASP A 255 1.68 -7.08 -21.58
N THR A 256 0.56 -7.27 -20.88
CA THR A 256 -0.49 -6.25 -20.73
C THR A 256 -0.17 -5.39 -19.50
N PRO A 257 -0.02 -4.05 -19.64
CA PRO A 257 0.21 -3.17 -18.50
C PRO A 257 -0.82 -3.37 -17.41
N LEU A 258 -0.34 -3.62 -16.19
CA LEU A 258 -1.16 -3.85 -15.01
C LEU A 258 -0.88 -2.75 -13.98
N TYR A 259 -1.93 -2.02 -13.59
CA TYR A 259 -1.86 -1.04 -12.51
C TYR A 259 -2.57 -1.59 -11.28
N LEU A 260 -1.87 -1.66 -10.15
CA LEU A 260 -2.42 -2.15 -8.88
C LEU A 260 -2.73 -0.97 -7.96
N VAL A 261 -4.00 -0.81 -7.60
CA VAL A 261 -4.44 0.31 -6.77
C VAL A 261 -5.21 -0.19 -5.57
N GLY A 262 -5.19 0.54 -4.46
CA GLY A 262 -6.07 0.26 -3.32
C GLY A 262 -5.44 0.58 -1.98
N GLN A 263 -5.55 -0.35 -1.03
CA GLN A 263 -4.97 -0.13 0.28
C GLN A 263 -3.46 -0.42 0.22
N ARG A 264 -2.60 0.60 0.46
CA ARG A 264 -1.13 0.52 0.29
C ARG A 264 -0.52 -0.78 0.82
N GLY A 265 -0.65 -1.05 2.11
CA GLY A 265 -0.06 -2.27 2.70
C GLY A 265 -0.61 -3.60 2.16
N ILE A 266 -1.79 -3.62 1.54
CA ILE A 266 -2.34 -4.82 0.88
C ILE A 266 -1.81 -4.95 -0.54
N VAL A 267 -1.68 -3.82 -1.26
CA VAL A 267 -1.04 -3.78 -2.58
C VAL A 267 0.43 -4.21 -2.45
N ASP A 268 1.16 -3.65 -1.49
CA ASP A 268 2.57 -3.98 -1.24
C ASP A 268 2.74 -5.47 -0.91
N ALA A 269 1.94 -6.00 0.02
CA ALA A 269 1.96 -7.43 0.36
C ALA A 269 1.61 -8.33 -0.83
N LEU A 270 0.67 -7.91 -1.69
CA LEU A 270 0.32 -8.67 -2.88
C LEU A 270 1.50 -8.72 -3.87
N VAL A 271 2.16 -7.58 -4.12
CA VAL A 271 3.33 -7.50 -5.00
C VAL A 271 4.50 -8.31 -4.44
N GLU A 272 4.79 -8.20 -3.15
CA GLU A 272 5.89 -8.95 -2.52
C GLU A 272 5.68 -10.47 -2.51
N GLU A 273 4.42 -10.92 -2.44
CA GLU A 273 4.07 -12.34 -2.36
C GLU A 273 3.68 -12.97 -3.71
N SER A 274 3.79 -12.25 -4.83
CA SER A 274 3.47 -12.75 -6.18
C SER A 274 4.57 -12.44 -7.20
N ASP A 275 4.53 -13.11 -8.35
CA ASP A 275 5.43 -12.84 -9.49
C ASP A 275 4.87 -11.75 -10.42
N LEU A 276 4.11 -10.80 -9.85
CA LEU A 276 3.53 -9.65 -10.56
C LEU A 276 4.56 -8.54 -10.71
N GLU A 277 4.69 -8.00 -11.92
CA GLU A 277 5.47 -6.80 -12.22
C GLU A 277 4.51 -5.68 -12.66
N PRO A 278 3.78 -5.04 -11.73
CA PRO A 278 2.84 -3.99 -12.10
C PRO A 278 3.58 -2.77 -12.67
N SER A 279 2.99 -2.13 -13.67
CA SER A 279 3.54 -0.93 -14.29
C SER A 279 3.50 0.29 -13.34
N ALA A 280 2.57 0.31 -12.40
CA ALA A 280 2.57 1.21 -11.25
C ALA A 280 1.67 0.71 -10.12
N THR A 281 1.91 1.22 -8.92
CA THR A 281 1.07 1.02 -7.75
C THR A 281 0.58 2.35 -7.19
N ALA A 282 -0.64 2.39 -6.62
CA ALA A 282 -1.15 3.60 -5.98
C ALA A 282 -2.10 3.31 -4.81
N ALA A 283 -2.06 4.18 -3.81
CA ALA A 283 -3.04 4.14 -2.72
C ALA A 283 -4.32 4.87 -3.14
N VAL A 284 -5.48 4.19 -3.09
CA VAL A 284 -6.79 4.82 -3.35
C VAL A 284 -7.81 4.38 -2.31
N ASP A 285 -8.66 5.32 -1.88
CA ASP A 285 -9.69 5.05 -0.88
C ASP A 285 -11.06 4.69 -1.47
N ALA A 286 -11.07 3.98 -2.60
CA ALA A 286 -12.31 3.52 -3.22
C ALA A 286 -12.95 2.39 -2.39
N THR A 287 -14.22 2.53 -2.02
CA THR A 287 -14.96 1.59 -1.17
C THR A 287 -16.38 1.33 -1.70
N GLY A 288 -17.07 0.36 -1.11
CA GLY A 288 -18.41 -0.06 -1.52
C GLY A 288 -18.37 -1.19 -2.55
N ASP A 289 -19.46 -1.35 -3.30
CA ASP A 289 -19.61 -2.44 -4.27
C ASP A 289 -18.44 -2.48 -5.26
N PRO A 290 -17.98 -3.68 -5.69
CA PRO A 290 -16.71 -3.79 -6.42
C PRO A 290 -16.66 -3.03 -7.74
N LYS A 291 -17.78 -2.95 -8.46
CA LYS A 291 -17.83 -2.26 -9.76
C LYS A 291 -17.80 -0.73 -9.61
N PRO A 292 -18.67 -0.09 -8.79
CA PRO A 292 -18.55 1.33 -8.47
C PRO A 292 -17.22 1.71 -7.81
N ALA A 293 -16.68 0.87 -6.95
CA ALA A 293 -15.40 1.11 -6.30
C ALA A 293 -14.26 1.12 -7.34
N LEU A 294 -14.25 0.18 -8.29
CA LEU A 294 -13.28 0.20 -9.39
C LEU A 294 -13.38 1.49 -10.22
N GLU A 295 -14.59 1.98 -10.51
CA GLU A 295 -14.78 3.23 -11.25
C GLU A 295 -14.20 4.43 -10.50
N GLN A 296 -14.39 4.49 -9.17
CA GLN A 296 -13.76 5.50 -8.32
C GLN A 296 -12.24 5.36 -8.29
N ALA A 297 -11.72 4.13 -8.23
CA ALA A 297 -10.29 3.84 -8.23
C ALA A 297 -9.62 4.29 -9.53
N VAL A 298 -10.19 3.92 -10.68
CA VAL A 298 -9.73 4.36 -12.00
C VAL A 298 -9.77 5.87 -12.12
N HIS A 299 -10.85 6.48 -11.64
CA HIS A 299 -10.96 7.93 -11.63
C HIS A 299 -9.84 8.57 -10.77
N SER A 300 -9.60 8.07 -9.56
CA SER A 300 -8.57 8.60 -8.67
C SER A 300 -7.16 8.38 -9.21
N PHE A 301 -6.90 7.23 -9.82
CA PHE A 301 -5.60 6.87 -10.38
C PHE A 301 -5.21 7.79 -11.54
N TRP A 302 -6.11 8.01 -12.50
CA TRP A 302 -5.88 8.90 -13.65
C TRP A 302 -6.13 10.39 -13.34
N THR A 303 -5.92 10.81 -12.09
CA THR A 303 -5.98 12.21 -11.69
C THR A 303 -4.58 12.71 -11.40
N THR A 304 -4.15 13.72 -12.15
CA THR A 304 -2.86 14.38 -11.94
C THR A 304 -3.03 15.63 -11.09
N GLU A 305 -2.24 15.78 -10.04
CA GLU A 305 -2.15 17.05 -9.32
C GLU A 305 -1.19 17.99 -10.06
N LEU A 306 -1.66 19.19 -10.41
CA LEU A 306 -0.85 20.27 -10.96
C LEU A 306 -0.61 21.30 -9.87
N ARG A 307 0.64 21.67 -9.62
CA ARG A 307 1.01 22.78 -8.74
C ARG A 307 1.78 23.81 -9.57
N VAL A 308 1.38 25.07 -9.48
CA VAL A 308 2.12 26.19 -10.05
C VAL A 308 2.97 26.76 -8.92
N LEU A 309 4.29 26.70 -9.07
CA LEU A 309 5.23 27.15 -8.05
C LEU A 309 5.23 28.67 -7.94
#